data_AF-A0A371YWD1-F1
#
_entry.id   AF-A0A371YWD1-F1
#
_cell.length_a   1.000
_cell.length_b   1.000
_cell.length_c   1.000
_cell.angle_alpha   90.00
_cell.angle_beta   90.00
_cell.angle_gamma   90.00
#
_symmetry.space_group_name_H-M   'P 1'
#
loop_
_entity.id
_entity.type
_entity.pdbx_description
1 polymer ?
#
loop_
_entity_poly.entity_id
_entity_poly.type
_entity_poly.pdbx_seq_one_letter_code
_entity_poly.pdbx_strand_id
1 'polypeptide(L)'
;MVSRNRSGRAIWDDRAVSHLAELWKRLYSPAFIARILGLTVKTVGEAARRAGLPARTGLTLRTSCPSDNPFAVPENSTVAGQMVKKICRVTSRIFFVSPRDQKTVHCSLLGRRRLATYAAGFA
;
A
#
# COMPACT_ATOMS: atom_id res chain seq x y z
N MET A 1 -6.31 14.36 1.29
CA MET A 1 -7.44 14.91 0.51
C MET A 1 -6.95 15.13 -0.92
N VAL A 2 -7.66 14.64 -1.94
CA VAL A 2 -7.22 14.68 -3.35
C VAL A 2 -7.53 16.06 -3.91
N SER A 3 -6.52 16.81 -4.34
CA SER A 3 -6.71 18.12 -4.97
C SER A 3 -7.19 17.96 -6.42
N ARG A 4 -7.75 19.03 -7.00
CA ARG A 4 -8.20 19.04 -8.40
C ARG A 4 -7.50 20.15 -9.17
N ASN A 5 -7.19 19.90 -10.43
CA ASN A 5 -6.66 20.93 -11.32
C ASN A 5 -7.78 21.86 -11.83
N ARG A 6 -7.42 22.89 -12.59
CA ARG A 6 -8.37 23.85 -13.18
C ARG A 6 -9.40 23.22 -14.12
N SER A 7 -9.12 22.04 -14.69
CA SER A 7 -10.05 21.27 -15.52
C SER A 7 -10.85 20.21 -14.74
N GLY A 8 -10.82 20.26 -13.41
CA GLY A 8 -11.58 19.37 -12.53
C GLY A 8 -11.02 17.95 -12.38
N ARG A 9 -9.84 17.66 -12.97
CA ARG A 9 -9.18 16.36 -12.87
C ARG A 9 -8.49 16.22 -11.51
N ALA A 10 -8.61 15.02 -10.93
CA ALA A 10 -7.94 14.66 -9.69
C ALA A 10 -6.41 14.69 -9.85
N ILE A 11 -5.73 15.38 -8.95
CA ILE A 11 -4.28 15.41 -8.84
C ILE A 11 -3.86 14.36 -7.82
N TRP A 12 -3.07 13.40 -8.27
CA TRP A 12 -2.52 12.34 -7.44
C TRP A 12 -1.09 12.69 -7.06
N ASP A 13 -0.93 13.59 -6.08
CA ASP A 13 0.35 13.88 -5.44
C ASP A 13 0.76 12.77 -4.45
N ASP A 14 1.97 12.85 -3.89
CA ASP A 14 2.50 11.84 -2.97
C ASP A 14 1.55 11.57 -1.80
N ARG A 15 0.95 12.62 -1.24
CA ARG A 15 0.02 12.50 -0.10
C ARG A 15 -1.26 11.79 -0.50
N ALA A 16 -1.83 12.12 -1.66
CA ALA A 16 -3.01 11.47 -2.21
C ALA A 16 -2.75 9.99 -2.53
N VAL A 17 -1.57 9.67 -3.08
CA VAL A 17 -1.14 8.30 -3.35
C VAL A 17 -0.94 7.52 -2.05
N SER A 18 -0.32 8.10 -1.01
CA SER A 18 -0.21 7.48 0.31
C SER A 18 -1.59 7.18 0.91
N HIS A 19 -2.53 8.14 0.87
CA HIS A 19 -3.89 7.90 1.36
C HIS A 19 -4.60 6.79 0.59
N LEU A 20 -4.42 6.75 -0.74
CA LEU A 20 -4.96 5.67 -1.55
C LEU A 20 -4.37 4.32 -1.15
N ALA A 21 -3.05 4.23 -0.95
CA ALA A 21 -2.38 3.01 -0.51
C ALA A 21 -2.89 2.53 0.86
N GLU A 22 -3.08 3.46 1.81
CA GLU A 22 -3.66 3.19 3.13
C GLU A 22 -5.05 2.58 3.06
N LEU A 23 -5.94 3.14 2.23
CA LEU A 23 -7.27 2.60 2.01
C LEU A 23 -7.22 1.28 1.23
N TRP A 24 -6.28 1.13 0.30
CA TRP A 24 -6.15 -0.05 -0.55
C TRP A 24 -5.76 -1.30 0.26
N LYS A 25 -4.80 -1.17 1.18
CA LYS A 25 -4.37 -2.26 2.06
C LYS A 25 -5.41 -2.64 3.12
N ARG A 26 -6.40 -1.80 3.40
CA ARG A 26 -7.57 -2.12 4.23
C ARG A 26 -8.69 -2.85 3.47
N LEU A 27 -8.41 -3.26 2.23
CA LEU A 27 -9.31 -4.01 1.34
C LEU A 27 -10.60 -3.27 0.96
N TYR A 28 -10.62 -1.93 1.01
CA TYR A 28 -11.76 -1.19 0.51
C TYR A 28 -11.93 -1.32 -0.99
N SER A 29 -13.17 -1.54 -1.44
CA SER A 29 -13.48 -1.62 -2.87
C SER A 29 -13.16 -0.30 -3.57
N PRO A 30 -12.77 -0.32 -4.87
CA PRO A 30 -12.55 0.92 -5.62
C PRO A 30 -13.77 1.84 -5.61
N ALA A 31 -14.99 1.29 -5.57
CA ALA A 31 -16.23 2.05 -5.46
C ALA A 31 -16.38 2.76 -4.12
N PHE A 32 -16.01 2.10 -3.01
CA PHE A 32 -16.05 2.72 -1.70
C PHE A 32 -15.01 3.85 -1.57
N ILE A 33 -13.78 3.60 -2.03
CA ILE A 33 -12.72 4.61 -2.05
C ILE A 33 -13.12 5.81 -2.91
N ALA A 34 -13.72 5.56 -4.07
CA ALA A 34 -14.23 6.59 -4.96
C ALA A 34 -15.25 7.49 -4.25
N ARG A 35 -16.17 6.90 -3.46
CA ARG A 35 -17.14 7.65 -2.65
C ARG A 35 -16.47 8.53 -1.60
N ILE A 36 -15.50 7.99 -0.84
CA ILE A 36 -14.76 8.76 0.19
C ILE A 36 -14.02 9.94 -0.44
N LEU A 37 -13.40 9.73 -1.60
CA LEU A 37 -12.56 10.73 -2.24
C LEU A 37 -13.35 11.67 -3.18
N GLY A 38 -14.65 11.43 -3.38
CA GLY A 38 -15.47 12.17 -4.33
C GLY A 38 -15.00 12.00 -5.78
N LEU A 39 -14.54 10.81 -6.16
CA LEU A 39 -13.97 10.47 -7.47
C LEU A 39 -14.82 9.41 -8.18
N THR A 40 -14.48 9.13 -9.44
CA THR A 40 -15.04 7.97 -10.14
C THR A 40 -14.25 6.70 -9.84
N VAL A 41 -14.91 5.54 -9.93
CA VAL A 41 -14.28 4.23 -9.76
C VAL A 41 -13.12 4.04 -10.74
N LYS A 42 -13.31 4.49 -12.00
CA LYS A 42 -12.28 4.45 -13.04
C LYS A 42 -11.04 5.25 -12.64
N THR A 43 -11.21 6.46 -12.11
CA THR A 43 -10.11 7.31 -11.64
C THR A 43 -9.32 6.64 -10.51
N VAL A 44 -10.00 6.01 -9.54
CA VAL A 44 -9.35 5.26 -8.45
C VAL A 44 -8.58 4.06 -8.98
N GLY A 45 -9.17 3.30 -9.91
CA GLY A 45 -8.52 2.13 -10.52
C GLY A 45 -7.29 2.51 -11.35
N GLU A 46 -7.36 3.59 -12.12
CA GLU A 46 -6.22 4.13 -12.87
C GLU A 46 -5.11 4.64 -11.95
N ALA A 47 -5.47 5.33 -10.87
CA ALA A 47 -4.52 5.81 -9.88
C ALA A 47 -3.81 4.66 -9.17
N ALA A 48 -4.55 3.64 -8.74
CA ALA A 48 -3.98 2.45 -8.12
C ALA A 48 -3.02 1.72 -9.06
N ARG A 49 -3.36 1.62 -10.36
CA ARG A 49 -2.50 1.03 -11.38
C ARG A 49 -1.21 1.84 -11.58
N ARG A 50 -1.32 3.17 -11.70
CA ARG A 50 -0.17 4.09 -11.89
C ARG A 50 0.75 4.12 -10.68
N ALA A 51 0.19 4.14 -9.47
CA ALA A 51 0.93 3.98 -8.22
C ALA A 51 1.50 2.57 -8.03
N GLY A 52 1.14 1.63 -8.90
CA GLY A 52 1.63 0.26 -8.84
C GLY A 52 1.12 -0.50 -7.61
N LEU A 53 -0.07 -0.20 -7.10
CA LEU A 53 -0.63 -0.94 -5.98
C LEU A 53 -0.87 -2.41 -6.39
N PRO A 54 -0.66 -3.35 -5.46
CA PRO A 54 -0.83 -4.77 -5.74
C PRO A 54 -2.29 -5.11 -6.11
N ALA A 55 -2.43 -6.14 -6.94
CA ALA A 55 -3.72 -6.76 -7.21
C ALA A 55 -4.29 -7.37 -5.92
N ARG A 56 -5.61 -7.33 -5.78
CA ARG A 56 -6.35 -7.89 -4.63
C ARG A 56 -7.30 -9.01 -5.07
N THR A 57 -7.01 -9.64 -6.20
CA THR A 57 -7.82 -10.72 -6.78
C THR A 57 -7.90 -11.88 -5.79
N GLY A 58 -9.11 -12.39 -5.56
CA GLY A 58 -9.36 -13.45 -4.58
C GLY A 58 -9.47 -12.99 -3.13
N LEU A 59 -9.35 -11.69 -2.84
CA LEU A 59 -9.61 -11.13 -1.51
C LEU A 59 -11.00 -10.50 -1.44
N THR A 60 -11.70 -10.71 -0.33
CA THR A 60 -13.01 -10.09 -0.09
C THR A 60 -12.83 -8.59 0.14
N LEU A 61 -13.42 -7.78 -0.75
CA LEU A 61 -13.34 -6.33 -0.68
C LEU A 61 -14.49 -5.75 0.15
N ARG A 62 -14.19 -4.78 1.00
CA ARG A 62 -15.16 -4.05 1.83
C ARG A 62 -15.84 -2.96 1.01
N THR A 63 -17.16 -2.98 0.92
CA THR A 63 -17.98 -1.97 0.24
C THR A 63 -18.49 -0.86 1.17
N SER A 64 -18.26 -1.02 2.48
CA SER A 64 -18.59 -0.07 3.54
C SER A 64 -17.50 -0.04 4.61
N CYS A 65 -17.50 1.00 5.44
CA CYS A 65 -16.65 1.08 6.62
C CYS A 65 -17.45 0.73 7.87
N PRO A 66 -16.94 -0.12 8.77
CA PRO A 66 -17.59 -0.44 10.05
C PRO A 66 -17.44 0.67 11.11
N SER A 67 -16.66 1.71 10.85
CA SER A 67 -16.39 2.83 11.76
C SER A 67 -16.45 4.17 11.03
N ASP A 68 -16.62 5.27 11.76
CA ASP A 68 -16.59 6.63 11.18
C ASP A 68 -15.22 6.99 10.61
N ASN A 69 -14.16 6.40 11.16
CA ASN A 69 -12.81 6.56 10.64
C ASN A 69 -12.41 5.38 9.72
N PRO A 70 -12.28 5.58 8.39
CA PRO A 70 -11.86 4.52 7.47
C PRO A 70 -10.40 4.06 7.66
N PHE A 71 -9.57 4.81 8.38
CA PHE A 71 -8.19 4.42 8.68
C PHE A 71 -8.08 3.56 9.94
N ALA A 72 -9.14 3.48 10.75
CA ALA A 72 -9.17 2.65 11.94
C ALA A 72 -9.31 1.14 11.64
N VAL A 73 -9.76 0.79 10.43
CA VAL A 73 -9.84 -0.63 10.03
C VAL A 73 -8.43 -1.22 9.92
N PRO A 74 -8.18 -2.43 10.47
CA PRO A 74 -6.89 -3.08 10.37
C PRO A 74 -6.46 -3.31 8.92
N GLU A 75 -5.16 -3.18 8.69
CA GLU A 75 -4.56 -3.43 7.39
C GLU A 75 -4.49 -4.92 7.10
N ASN A 76 -4.70 -5.30 5.85
CA ASN A 76 -4.42 -6.66 5.40
C ASN A 76 -2.91 -6.83 5.23
N SER A 77 -2.31 -7.68 6.08
CA SER A 77 -0.88 -7.96 6.12
C SER A 77 -0.31 -8.46 4.80
N THR A 78 -1.07 -9.26 4.04
CA THR A 78 -0.66 -9.75 2.72
C THR A 78 -0.50 -8.60 1.72
N VAL A 79 -1.51 -7.74 1.60
CA VAL A 79 -1.49 -6.60 0.67
C VAL A 79 -0.42 -5.59 1.08
N ALA A 80 -0.32 -5.27 2.37
CA ALA A 80 0.73 -4.40 2.90
C ALA A 80 2.12 -4.97 2.61
N GLY A 81 2.31 -6.28 2.84
CA GLY A 81 3.56 -6.98 2.54
C GLY A 81 3.95 -6.96 1.06
N GLN A 82 2.99 -7.07 0.15
CA GLN A 82 3.24 -6.95 -1.29
C GLN A 82 3.65 -5.53 -1.70
N MET A 83 3.05 -4.50 -1.10
CA MET A 83 3.47 -3.11 -1.32
C MET A 83 4.91 -2.90 -0.87
N VAL A 84 5.27 -3.36 0.34
CA VAL A 84 6.65 -3.28 0.86
C VAL A 84 7.62 -4.00 -0.07
N LYS A 85 7.34 -5.25 -0.47
CA LYS A 85 8.18 -5.99 -1.43
C LYS A 85 8.41 -5.21 -2.71
N LYS A 86 7.35 -4.58 -3.25
CA LYS A 86 7.44 -3.81 -4.48
C LYS A 86 8.28 -2.55 -4.31
N ILE A 87 8.09 -1.81 -3.23
CA ILE A 87 8.89 -0.61 -2.91
C ILE A 87 10.36 -1.01 -2.78
N CYS A 88 10.68 -2.04 -1.99
CA CYS A 88 12.06 -2.52 -1.84
C CYS A 88 12.68 -2.94 -3.18
N ARG A 89 11.90 -3.56 -4.07
CA ARG A 89 12.37 -3.97 -5.40
C ARG A 89 12.67 -2.75 -6.29
N VAL A 90 11.84 -1.72 -6.24
CA VAL A 90 11.99 -0.52 -7.08
C VAL A 90 13.11 0.39 -6.56
N THR A 91 13.22 0.57 -5.25
CA THR A 91 14.18 1.51 -4.65
C THR A 91 15.55 0.88 -4.39
N SER A 92 15.66 -0.45 -4.49
CA SER A 92 16.84 -1.22 -4.06
C SER A 92 17.29 -0.94 -2.61
N ARG A 93 16.44 -0.26 -1.81
CA ARG A 93 16.72 0.13 -0.42
C ARG A 93 16.08 -0.88 0.52
N ILE A 94 16.80 -1.18 1.59
CA ILE A 94 16.43 -2.14 2.63
C ILE A 94 15.60 -1.41 3.67
N PHE A 95 14.41 -1.94 4.02
CA PHE A 95 13.76 -1.58 5.28
C PHE A 95 14.16 -2.63 6.31
N PHE A 96 14.94 -2.23 7.31
CA PHE A 96 15.21 -3.05 8.47
C PHE A 96 14.01 -2.93 9.41
N VAL A 97 13.41 -4.07 9.76
CA VAL A 97 12.45 -4.14 10.86
C VAL A 97 13.10 -4.96 11.97
N SER A 98 12.88 -4.54 13.21
CA SER A 98 13.39 -5.19 14.42
C SER A 98 13.16 -6.72 14.37
N PRO A 99 14.10 -7.55 14.86
CA PRO A 99 13.97 -9.01 14.90
C PRO A 99 12.67 -9.51 15.54
N ARG A 100 12.09 -8.76 16.48
CA ARG A 100 10.81 -9.09 17.15
C ARG A 100 9.60 -9.07 16.22
N ASP A 101 9.68 -8.36 15.09
CA ASP A 101 8.58 -8.14 14.14
C ASP A 101 8.80 -8.90 12.81
N GLN A 102 9.74 -9.86 12.77
CA GLN A 102 10.12 -10.61 11.57
C GLN A 102 8.97 -11.37 10.88
N LYS A 103 7.93 -11.75 11.63
CA LYS A 103 6.75 -12.44 11.07
C LYS A 103 5.83 -11.49 10.29
N THR A 104 6.05 -10.19 10.39
CA THR A 104 5.10 -9.15 9.94
C THR A 104 5.57 -8.41 8.67
N VAL A 105 6.85 -8.48 8.27
CA VAL A 105 7.35 -7.74 7.10
C VAL A 105 8.42 -8.50 6.29
N HIS A 106 8.29 -8.43 4.97
CA HIS A 106 9.09 -9.20 4.02
C HIS A 106 10.39 -8.53 3.59
N CYS A 107 11.51 -9.24 3.82
CA CYS A 107 12.85 -8.83 3.40
C CYS A 107 13.01 -8.88 1.87
N SER A 108 13.68 -7.88 1.29
CA SER A 108 14.19 -7.92 -0.09
C SER A 108 15.31 -8.96 -0.22
N LEU A 109 15.63 -9.41 -1.44
CA LEU A 109 16.70 -10.38 -1.69
C LEU A 109 18.06 -9.87 -1.18
N LEU A 110 18.35 -8.58 -1.35
CA LEU A 110 19.56 -7.92 -0.82
C LEU A 110 19.55 -7.89 0.72
N GLY A 111 18.39 -7.61 1.33
CA GLY A 111 18.22 -7.66 2.78
C GLY A 111 18.41 -9.07 3.34
N ARG A 112 17.88 -10.10 2.68
CA ARG A 112 18.11 -11.51 3.03
C ARG A 112 19.58 -11.89 2.93
N ARG A 113 20.26 -11.46 1.85
CA ARG A 113 21.71 -11.72 1.69
C ARG A 113 22.51 -11.06 2.81
N ARG A 114 22.28 -9.77 3.09
CA ARG A 114 22.97 -9.08 4.20
C ARG A 114 22.66 -9.69 5.56
N LEU A 115 21.40 -10.06 5.85
CA LEU A 115 21.05 -10.75 7.09
C LEU A 115 21.74 -12.11 7.20
N ALA A 116 21.85 -12.86 6.10
CA ALA A 116 22.61 -14.10 6.09
C ALA A 116 24.12 -13.86 6.31
N THR A 117 24.70 -12.80 5.73
CA THR A 117 26.09 -12.41 5.96
C THR A 117 26.34 -12.01 7.42
N TYR A 118 25.45 -11.20 8.02
CA TYR A 118 25.52 -10.82 9.44
C TYR A 118 25.31 -12.03 10.37
N ALA A 119 24.35 -12.90 10.07
CA ALA A 119 24.11 -14.12 10.85
C ALA A 119 25.26 -15.13 10.74
N ALA A 120 25.99 -15.12 9.62
CA ALA A 120 27.21 -15.90 9.42
C ALA A 120 28.46 -15.28 10.07
N GLY A 121 28.32 -14.16 10.81
CA GLY A 121 29.43 -13.55 11.56
C GLY A 121 30.40 -12.72 10.72
N PHE A 122 30.06 -12.43 9.46
CA PHE A 122 30.85 -11.55 8.61
C PHE A 122 30.19 -10.16 8.62
N ALA A 123 30.81 -9.21 9.33
CA ALA A 123 30.46 -7.79 9.33
C ALA A 123 31.38 -7.02 8.38
#